data_AF-A0A0Q4DIW3-F1
#
_entry.id   AF-A0A0Q4DIW3-F1
#
_cell.length_a   1.000
_cell.length_b   1.000
_cell.length_c   1.000
_cell.angle_alpha   90.00
_cell.angle_beta   90.00
_cell.angle_gamma   90.00
#
_symmetry.space_group_name_H-M   'P 1'
#
loop_
_entity.id
_entity.type
_entity.pdbx_description
1 polymer ?
#
loop_
_entity_poly.entity_id
_entity_poly.type
_entity_poly.pdbx_seq_one_letter_code
_entity_poly.pdbx_strand_id
1 'polypeptide(L)'
;MILSFDATPHAETMTSLRLAAAGLQETLDALDEEVRALRGQWSGAAQAAYDDAHRQWAGPMSRLRAALEEATDAARSAGDRLSQTEGDVTALWA
;
A
#
# COMPACT_ATOMS: atom_id res chain seq x y z
N MET A 1 -3.25 -17.67 28.83
CA MET A 1 -2.92 -17.78 27.40
C MET A 1 -3.11 -16.40 26.80
N ILE A 2 -2.04 -15.61 26.75
CA ILE A 2 -2.09 -14.26 26.15
C ILE A 2 -1.88 -14.49 24.66
N LEU A 3 -2.88 -14.14 23.85
CA LEU A 3 -2.73 -14.03 22.40
C LEU A 3 -1.68 -12.94 22.16
N SER A 4 -0.42 -13.35 22.01
CA SER A 4 0.65 -12.45 21.59
C SER A 4 0.31 -12.04 20.16
N PHE A 5 -0.22 -10.83 19.99
CA PHE A 5 -0.29 -10.21 18.69
C PHE A 5 1.15 -9.95 18.27
N ASP A 6 1.70 -10.81 17.41
CA ASP A 6 3.08 -10.72 16.96
C ASP A 6 3.21 -9.53 16.01
N ALA A 7 3.35 -8.34 16.61
CA ALA A 7 3.31 -7.06 15.91
C ALA A 7 4.48 -6.91 14.92
N THR A 8 5.59 -7.61 15.15
CA THR A 8 6.81 -7.50 14.34
C THR A 8 6.66 -8.14 12.95
N PRO A 9 6.26 -9.43 12.80
CA PRO A 9 6.01 -10.02 11.49
C PRO A 9 4.90 -9.30 10.70
N HIS A 10 3.88 -8.79 11.39
CA HIS A 10 2.83 -8.01 10.76
C HIS A 10 3.36 -6.68 10.19
N ALA A 11 4.18 -5.95 10.96
CA ALA A 11 4.80 -4.70 10.51
C ALA A 11 5.76 -4.91 9.32
N GLU A 12 6.53 -6.00 9.32
CA GLU A 12 7.42 -6.36 8.21
C GLU A 12 6.62 -6.67 6.93
N THR A 13 5.59 -7.50 7.04
CA THR A 13 4.72 -7.87 5.90
C THR A 13 4.05 -6.64 5.30
N MET A 14 3.56 -5.73 6.15
CA MET A 14 2.98 -4.45 5.73
C MET A 14 4.00 -3.56 5.02
N THR A 15 5.24 -3.51 5.52
CA THR A 15 6.33 -2.76 4.89
C THR A 15 6.65 -3.31 3.51
N SER A 16 6.77 -4.64 3.37
CA SER A 16 7.01 -5.30 2.08
C SER A 16 5.88 -5.05 1.08
N LEU A 17 4.61 -5.11 1.52
CA LEU A 17 3.46 -4.81 0.68
C LEU A 17 3.45 -3.36 0.21
N ARG A 18 3.78 -2.40 1.09
CA ARG A 18 3.87 -0.98 0.74
C ARG A 18 4.98 -0.72 -0.28
N LEU A 19 6.13 -1.36 -0.12
CA LEU A 19 7.24 -1.29 -1.09
C LEU A 19 6.83 -1.88 -2.44
N ALA A 20 6.17 -3.03 -2.46
CA ALA A 20 5.68 -3.64 -3.69
C ALA A 20 4.65 -2.75 -4.40
N ALA A 21 3.70 -2.16 -3.65
CA ALA A 21 2.71 -1.24 -4.21
C ALA A 21 3.36 0.03 -4.80
N ALA A 22 4.38 0.58 -4.13
CA ALA A 22 5.14 1.71 -4.63
C ALA A 22 5.90 1.37 -5.93
N GLY A 23 6.58 0.21 -5.99
CA GLY A 23 7.30 -0.22 -7.20
C GLY A 23 6.36 -0.51 -8.38
N LEU A 24 5.18 -1.05 -8.10
CA LEU A 24 4.14 -1.22 -9.12
C LEU A 24 3.67 0.12 -9.68
N GLN A 25 3.49 1.12 -8.83
CA GLN A 25 3.09 2.46 -9.25
C GLN A 25 4.19 3.14 -10.08
N GLU A 26 5.44 3.05 -9.66
CA GLU A 26 6.59 3.58 -10.42
C GLU A 26 6.69 2.95 -11.81
N THR A 27 6.47 1.63 -11.91
CA THR A 27 6.45 0.93 -13.20
C THR A 27 5.33 1.42 -14.11
N LEU A 28 4.14 1.67 -13.55
CA LEU A 28 3.02 2.23 -14.31
C LEU A 28 3.28 3.67 -14.73
N ASP A 29 3.83 4.51 -13.85
CA ASP A 29 4.13 5.92 -14.15
C ASP A 29 5.18 6.01 -15.27
N ALA A 30 6.19 5.13 -15.25
CA ALA A 30 7.17 5.01 -16.33
C ALA A 30 6.52 4.56 -17.66
N LEU A 31 5.63 3.58 -17.62
CA LEU A 31 4.86 3.16 -18.80
C LEU A 31 4.02 4.32 -19.34
N ASP A 32 3.36 5.08 -18.48
CA ASP A 32 2.56 6.26 -18.85
C ASP A 32 3.41 7.33 -19.55
N GLU A 33 4.63 7.55 -19.09
CA GLU A 33 5.56 8.50 -19.69
C GLU A 33 6.05 8.03 -21.06
N GLU A 34 6.43 6.75 -21.19
CA GLU A 34 6.78 6.15 -22.49
C GLU A 34 5.63 6.23 -23.49
N VAL A 35 4.40 5.93 -23.05
CA VAL A 35 3.22 6.01 -23.90
C VAL A 35 2.93 7.44 -24.30
N ARG A 36 3.08 8.43 -23.42
CA ARG A 36 2.94 9.85 -23.79
C ARG A 36 3.93 10.27 -24.87
N ALA A 37 5.18 9.83 -24.80
CA ALA A 37 6.19 10.12 -25.82
C ALA A 37 5.86 9.48 -27.17
N LEU A 38 5.27 8.29 -27.16
CA LEU A 38 4.90 7.52 -28.36
C LEU A 38 3.50 7.84 -28.89
N ARG A 39 2.66 8.53 -28.11
CA ARG A 39 1.23 8.75 -28.39
C ARG A 39 0.98 9.46 -29.72
N GLY A 40 1.90 10.34 -30.13
CA GLY A 40 1.85 11.04 -31.41
C GLY A 40 2.15 10.15 -32.62
N GLN A 41 2.72 8.96 -32.42
CA GLN A 41 3.07 7.98 -33.45
C GLN A 41 2.07 6.82 -33.52
N TRP A 42 1.21 6.68 -32.51
CA TRP A 42 0.21 5.63 -32.42
C TRP A 42 -1.05 5.97 -33.22
N SER A 43 -1.59 4.97 -33.93
CA SER A 43 -2.93 5.07 -34.50
C SER A 43 -3.99 5.05 -33.39
N GLY A 44 -5.18 5.61 -33.64
CA GLY A 44 -6.23 5.76 -32.63
C GLY A 44 -6.66 4.46 -31.93
N ALA A 45 -6.48 3.29 -32.58
CA ALA A 45 -6.76 2.00 -31.96
C ALA A 45 -5.78 1.64 -30.83
N ALA A 46 -4.50 1.98 -30.99
CA ALA A 46 -3.49 1.75 -29.95
C ALA A 46 -3.69 2.70 -28.76
N GLN A 47 -4.07 3.95 -29.02
CA GLN A 47 -4.44 4.91 -27.98
C GLN A 47 -5.65 4.40 -27.17
N ALA A 48 -6.70 3.92 -27.85
CA ALA A 48 -7.89 3.39 -27.19
C ALA A 48 -7.61 2.12 -26.36
N ALA A 49 -6.78 1.20 -26.86
CA ALA A 49 -6.40 -0.01 -26.13
C ALA A 49 -5.63 0.32 -24.84
N TYR A 50 -4.73 1.30 -24.90
CA TYR A 50 -4.00 1.75 -23.72
C TYR A 50 -4.89 2.54 -22.75
N ASP A 51 -5.76 3.44 -23.22
CA ASP A 51 -6.69 4.16 -22.34
C ASP A 51 -7.63 3.19 -21.60
N ASP A 52 -7.97 2.06 -22.22
CA ASP A 52 -8.72 0.99 -21.58
C ASP A 52 -7.90 0.26 -20.52
N ALA A 53 -6.68 -0.18 -20.87
CA ALA A 53 -5.78 -0.84 -19.94
C ALA A 53 -5.45 0.07 -18.72
N HIS A 54 -5.19 1.35 -18.97
CA HIS A 54 -4.94 2.35 -17.94
C HIS A 54 -6.10 2.48 -16.96
N ARG A 55 -7.35 2.52 -17.45
CA ARG A 55 -8.54 2.53 -16.58
C ARG A 55 -8.69 1.24 -15.78
N GLN A 56 -8.33 0.09 -16.37
CA GLN A 56 -8.44 -1.20 -15.71
C GLN A 56 -7.49 -1.34 -14.51
N TRP A 57 -6.28 -0.77 -14.55
CA TRP A 57 -5.32 -0.87 -13.43
C TRP A 57 -5.32 0.32 -12.47
N ALA A 58 -5.64 1.54 -12.93
CA ALA A 58 -5.52 2.75 -12.11
C ALA A 58 -6.48 2.73 -10.90
N GLY A 59 -7.72 2.29 -11.11
CA GLY A 59 -8.71 2.17 -10.04
C GLY A 59 -8.30 1.15 -8.96
N PRO A 60 -8.00 -0.12 -9.33
CA PRO A 60 -7.51 -1.12 -8.40
C PRO A 60 -6.24 -0.73 -7.64
N MET A 61 -5.25 -0.10 -8.30
CA MET A 61 -4.04 0.36 -7.62
C MET A 61 -4.32 1.44 -6.58
N SER A 62 -5.19 2.41 -6.89
CA SER A 62 -5.59 3.42 -5.91
C SER A 62 -6.28 2.80 -4.69
N ARG A 63 -7.11 1.77 -4.89
CA ARG A 63 -7.78 1.07 -3.79
C ARG A 63 -6.80 0.25 -2.96
N LEU A 64 -5.85 -0.43 -3.60
CA LEU A 64 -4.80 -1.19 -2.92
C LEU A 64 -3.98 -0.28 -2.01
N ARG A 65 -3.56 0.90 -2.50
CA ARG A 65 -2.84 1.88 -1.69
C ARG A 65 -3.64 2.34 -0.48
N ALA A 66 -4.90 2.72 -0.67
CA ALA A 66 -5.78 3.14 0.43
C ALA A 66 -5.95 2.04 1.49
N ALA A 67 -6.15 0.78 1.06
CA ALA A 67 -6.27 -0.34 1.98
C ALA A 67 -4.97 -0.63 2.75
N LEU A 68 -3.81 -0.45 2.11
CA LEU A 68 -2.51 -0.60 2.78
C LEU A 68 -2.23 0.54 3.77
N GLU A 69 -2.62 1.76 3.46
CA GLU A 69 -2.54 2.90 4.39
C GLU A 69 -3.43 2.65 5.62
N GLU A 70 -4.69 2.27 5.41
CA GLU A 70 -5.64 1.95 6.48
C GLU A 70 -5.14 0.82 7.38
N ALA A 71 -4.62 -0.26 6.79
CA ALA A 71 -4.05 -1.37 7.55
C ALA A 71 -2.82 -0.94 8.37
N THR A 72 -2.00 -0.01 7.84
CA THR A 72 -0.78 0.46 8.52
C THR A 72 -1.16 1.29 9.74
N ASP A 73 -2.16 2.14 9.59
CA ASP A 73 -2.68 2.98 10.67
C ASP A 73 -3.36 2.14 11.76
N ALA A 74 -4.13 1.12 11.37
CA ALA A 74 -4.71 0.17 12.31
C ALA A 74 -3.64 -0.60 13.09
N ALA A 75 -2.59 -1.08 12.42
CA ALA A 75 -1.48 -1.78 13.06
C ALA A 75 -0.71 -0.88 14.04
N ARG A 76 -0.44 0.37 13.66
CA ARG A 76 0.19 1.37 14.55
C ARG A 76 -0.67 1.63 15.79
N SER A 77 -1.96 1.87 15.61
CA SER A 77 -2.88 2.11 16.72
C SER A 77 -2.98 0.92 17.69
N ALA A 78 -2.95 -0.31 17.17
CA ALA A 78 -2.92 -1.51 17.99
C ALA A 78 -1.62 -1.59 18.82
N GLY A 79 -0.46 -1.30 18.22
CA GLY A 79 0.83 -1.26 18.90
C GLY A 79 0.90 -0.20 20.01
N ASP A 80 0.37 1.00 19.74
CA ASP A 80 0.31 2.08 20.72
C ASP A 80 -0.55 1.70 21.93
N ARG A 81 -1.72 1.07 21.70
CA ARG A 81 -2.63 0.61 22.77
C ARG A 81 -2.01 -0.50 23.62
N LEU A 82 -1.27 -1.42 23.00
CA LEU A 82 -0.56 -2.48 23.73
C LEU A 82 0.50 -1.89 24.65
N SER A 83 1.35 -1.02 24.11
CA SER A 83 2.41 -0.33 24.86
C SER A 83 1.86 0.48 26.03
N GLN A 84 0.73 1.17 25.81
CA GLN A 84 0.04 1.93 26.86
C GLN A 84 -0.45 1.00 27.98
N THR A 85 -1.10 -0.11 27.62
CA THR A 85 -1.63 -1.07 28.59
C THR A 85 -0.50 -1.70 29.41
N GLU A 86 0.64 -2.03 28.79
CA GLU A 86 1.82 -2.54 29.50
C GLU A 86 2.41 -1.51 30.46
N GLY A 87 2.44 -0.24 30.06
CA GLY A 87 2.86 0.88 30.93
C GLY A 87 1.94 1.06 32.14
N ASP A 88 0.63 1.03 31.93
CA ASP A 88 -0.37 1.14 33.00
C ASP A 88 -0.29 -0.05 33.97
N VAL A 89 -0.11 -1.27 33.46
CA VAL A 89 0.13 -2.46 34.30
C VAL A 89 1.44 -2.32 35.06
N THR A 90 2.51 -1.80 34.47
CA THR A 90 3.78 -1.63 35.20
C THR A 90 3.65 -0.58 36.31
N ALA A 91 2.93 0.52 36.07
CA ALA A 91 2.70 1.59 37.04
C ALA A 91 1.82 1.16 38.22
N LEU A 92 0.90 0.21 38.02
CA LEU A 92 0.05 -0.34 39.08
C LEU A 92 0.83 -1.19 40.10
N TRP A 93 2.02 -1.67 39.73
CA TRP A 93 2.82 -2.62 40.51
C TRP A 93 4.18 -2.04 40.93
N ALA A 94 4.41 -0.75 40.71
CA ALA A 94 5.57 0.03 41.18
C ALA A 94 5.21 0.82 42.45
#